data_AF-A0A6G1H7Q8-F1
#
_entry.id   AF-A0A6G1H7Q8-F1
#
_cell.length_a   1.000
_cell.length_b   1.000
_cell.length_c   1.000
_cell.angle_alpha   90.00
_cell.angle_beta   90.00
_cell.angle_gamma   90.00
#
_symmetry.space_group_name_H-M   'P 1'
#
loop_
_entity.id
_entity.type
_entity.pdbx_description
1 polymer ?
#
loop_
_entity_poly.entity_id
_entity_poly.type
_entity_poly.pdbx_seq_one_letter_code
_entity_poly.pdbx_strand_id
1 'polypeptide(L)'
;MLPPVNPAVLERNPRFKVLYQDLSSTRLNPDGTSRVVRKQRAQEDVKKALQTKRIERAKEEIVKNSLASLASRSVGQLPADLQEVIRIVSALLDGRISEEDREILEDDVEYLLENAQPVNEAISTDLESTAIKLAAIVNAGSKPHSSESLSTTISTLQTLTTQTRNEISTTHTALTNLHTTISSTHALLLESLVRALEQTVHGVVARGTRARAEHLATVARGMELKVGILAASASSLSGKGNEDPKLQEAMGRYENHLRGEFSALRAREREGKARKREYEDVGDEYMRRILERYRGLCKEVEEVEGEIARVGGGGE
;
A
#
# COMPACT_ATOMS: atom_id res chain seq x y z
N MET A 1 -17.14 0.78 0.89
CA MET A 1 -16.60 1.97 1.58
C MET A 1 -16.31 3.07 0.57
N LEU A 2 -16.69 4.32 0.86
CA LEU A 2 -16.19 5.45 0.07
C LEU A 2 -14.69 5.61 0.39
N PRO A 3 -13.80 5.60 -0.61
CA PRO A 3 -12.38 5.75 -0.35
C PRO A 3 -12.08 7.11 0.28
N PRO A 4 -11.15 7.19 1.26
CA PRO A 4 -10.75 8.45 1.85
C PRO A 4 -10.22 9.38 0.75
N VAL A 5 -10.78 10.58 0.68
CA VAL A 5 -10.35 11.60 -0.30
C VAL A 5 -9.27 12.46 0.33
N ASN A 6 -8.20 12.74 -0.44
CA ASN A 6 -7.11 13.62 -0.02
C ASN A 6 -7.66 14.98 0.48
N PRO A 7 -7.25 15.46 1.68
CA PRO A 7 -7.74 16.72 2.23
C PRO A 7 -7.50 17.92 1.31
N ALA A 8 -6.41 17.93 0.53
CA ALA A 8 -6.13 19.00 -0.43
C ALA A 8 -7.18 19.08 -1.56
N VAL A 9 -7.78 17.96 -1.95
CA VAL A 9 -8.84 17.91 -2.97
C VAL A 9 -10.16 18.42 -2.40
N LEU A 10 -10.43 18.16 -1.11
CA LEU A 10 -11.59 18.67 -0.39
C LEU A 10 -11.49 20.19 -0.16
N GLU A 11 -10.30 20.72 0.07
CA GLU A 11 -10.05 22.16 0.18
C GLU A 11 -10.18 22.86 -1.17
N ARG A 12 -9.65 22.26 -2.25
CA ARG A 12 -9.75 22.81 -3.61
C ARG A 12 -11.17 22.79 -4.17
N ASN A 13 -12.04 21.89 -3.68
CA ASN A 13 -13.41 21.71 -4.16
C ASN A 13 -14.43 21.75 -3.00
N PRO A 14 -14.86 22.94 -2.55
CA PRO A 14 -15.72 23.08 -1.37
C PRO A 14 -17.10 22.43 -1.56
N ARG A 15 -17.67 22.45 -2.77
CA ARG A 15 -18.93 21.75 -3.07
C ARG A 15 -18.81 20.23 -2.94
N PHE A 16 -17.67 19.69 -3.37
CA PHE A 16 -17.40 18.26 -3.24
C PHE A 16 -17.15 17.86 -1.78
N LYS A 17 -16.51 18.72 -0.98
CA LYS A 17 -16.35 18.53 0.46
C LYS A 17 -17.69 18.42 1.18
N VAL A 18 -18.64 19.30 0.89
CA VAL A 18 -19.99 19.25 1.48
C VAL A 18 -20.71 17.96 1.08
N LEU A 19 -20.63 17.56 -0.20
CA LEU A 19 -21.24 16.30 -0.68
C LEU A 19 -20.59 15.08 -0.01
N TYR A 20 -19.26 15.03 0.07
CA TYR A 20 -18.53 13.93 0.69
C TYR A 20 -18.84 13.82 2.18
N GLN A 21 -18.97 14.95 2.88
CA GLN A 21 -19.41 14.97 4.28
C GLN A 21 -20.87 14.53 4.43
N ASP A 22 -21.80 14.99 3.59
CA ASP A 22 -23.20 14.56 3.64
C ASP A 22 -23.34 13.05 3.37
N LEU A 23 -22.60 12.54 2.37
CA LEU A 23 -22.57 11.12 2.04
C LEU A 23 -21.98 10.26 3.16
N SER A 24 -20.85 10.66 3.74
CA SER A 24 -20.16 9.88 4.77
C SER A 24 -20.80 9.98 6.17
N SER A 25 -21.41 11.12 6.51
CA SER A 25 -21.99 11.35 7.84
C SER A 25 -23.49 11.07 7.91
N THR A 26 -24.25 11.38 6.85
CA THR A 26 -25.71 11.43 6.92
C THR A 26 -26.36 10.34 6.09
N ARG A 27 -25.80 10.03 4.91
CA ARG A 27 -26.46 9.13 3.95
C ARG A 27 -25.94 7.70 3.92
N LEU A 28 -24.68 7.45 4.22
CA LEU A 28 -24.05 6.13 4.07
C LEU A 28 -23.38 5.65 5.35
N ASN A 29 -23.42 4.33 5.57
CA ASN A 29 -22.62 3.63 6.56
C ASN A 29 -21.18 3.47 6.05
N PRO A 30 -20.21 3.13 6.92
CA PRO A 30 -18.83 2.85 6.53
C PRO A 30 -18.76 1.83 5.38
N ASP A 31 -19.61 0.81 5.41
CA ASP A 31 -19.66 -0.26 4.42
C ASP A 31 -20.23 0.17 3.06
N GLY A 32 -20.75 1.40 2.95
CA GLY A 32 -21.37 1.95 1.73
C GLY A 32 -22.87 1.67 1.61
N THR A 33 -23.50 1.08 2.64
CA THR A 33 -24.95 0.92 2.70
C THR A 33 -25.65 2.22 3.10
N SER A 34 -26.90 2.44 2.68
CA SER A 34 -27.66 3.65 3.02
C SER A 34 -27.98 3.69 4.51
N ARG A 35 -27.91 4.86 5.16
CA ARG A 35 -28.39 5.15 6.53
C ARG A 35 -29.90 5.36 6.64
N VAL A 36 -30.61 5.44 5.50
CA VAL A 36 -32.06 5.65 5.50
C VAL A 36 -32.76 4.42 6.06
N VAL A 37 -33.21 4.49 7.31
CA VAL A 37 -33.79 3.38 8.09
C VAL A 37 -34.89 2.62 7.33
N ARG A 38 -35.77 3.33 6.60
CA ARG A 38 -36.82 2.68 5.78
C ARG A 38 -36.25 1.83 4.64
N LYS A 39 -35.20 2.32 3.96
CA LYS A 39 -34.53 1.58 2.89
C LYS A 39 -33.67 0.44 3.44
N GLN A 40 -33.04 0.63 4.61
CA GLN A 40 -32.32 -0.43 5.32
C GLN A 40 -33.26 -1.57 5.70
N ARG A 41 -34.38 -1.26 6.37
CA ARG A 41 -35.38 -2.29 6.75
C ARG A 41 -35.90 -3.05 5.54
N ALA A 42 -36.30 -2.35 4.47
CA ALA A 42 -36.72 -3.00 3.24
C ALA A 42 -35.61 -3.91 2.64
N GLN A 43 -34.35 -3.47 2.67
CA GLN A 43 -33.22 -4.29 2.22
C GLN A 43 -32.96 -5.50 3.14
N GLU A 44 -33.09 -5.33 4.46
CA GLU A 44 -32.95 -6.41 5.43
C GLU A 44 -34.07 -7.43 5.28
N ASP A 45 -35.31 -6.99 5.08
CA ASP A 45 -36.46 -7.85 4.84
C ASP A 45 -36.29 -8.64 3.55
N VAL A 46 -35.85 -8.00 2.46
CA VAL A 46 -35.51 -8.69 1.21
C VAL A 46 -34.36 -9.67 1.40
N LYS A 47 -33.32 -9.31 2.15
CA LYS A 47 -32.19 -10.21 2.45
C LYS A 47 -32.65 -11.43 3.24
N LYS A 48 -33.49 -11.24 4.26
CA LYS A 48 -34.08 -12.33 5.06
C LYS A 48 -34.94 -13.22 4.17
N ALA A 49 -35.85 -12.65 3.38
CA ALA A 49 -36.69 -13.40 2.45
C ALA A 49 -35.86 -14.19 1.43
N LEU A 50 -34.82 -13.57 0.87
CA LEU A 50 -33.88 -14.24 -0.04
C LEU A 50 -33.13 -15.38 0.65
N GLN A 51 -32.68 -15.18 1.89
CA GLN A 51 -32.00 -16.21 2.66
C GLN A 51 -32.94 -17.39 2.95
N THR A 52 -34.19 -17.13 3.34
CA THR A 52 -35.21 -18.17 3.51
C THR A 52 -35.42 -18.95 2.22
N LYS A 53 -35.62 -18.26 1.09
CA LYS A 53 -35.80 -18.92 -0.22
C LYS A 53 -34.58 -19.72 -0.67
N ARG A 54 -33.37 -19.23 -0.38
CA ARG A 54 -32.12 -19.97 -0.64
C ARG A 54 -32.01 -21.22 0.21
N ILE A 55 -32.39 -21.14 1.49
CA ILE A 55 -32.40 -22.30 2.39
C ILE A 55 -33.44 -23.33 1.94
N GLU A 56 -34.65 -22.89 1.59
CA GLU A 56 -35.70 -23.76 1.04
C GLU A 56 -35.22 -24.48 -0.22
N ARG A 57 -34.70 -23.75 -1.20
CA ARG A 57 -34.15 -24.33 -2.42
C ARG A 57 -32.98 -25.27 -2.16
N ALA A 58 -32.07 -24.91 -1.26
CA ALA A 58 -30.94 -25.78 -0.92
C ALA A 58 -31.41 -27.08 -0.26
N LYS A 59 -32.42 -27.03 0.61
CA LYS A 59 -33.02 -28.23 1.21
C LYS A 59 -33.63 -29.13 0.13
N GLU A 60 -34.40 -28.55 -0.79
CA GLU A 60 -34.99 -29.29 -1.91
C GLU A 60 -33.91 -29.94 -2.79
N GLU A 61 -32.87 -29.18 -3.18
CA GLU A 61 -31.77 -29.71 -4.00
C GLU A 61 -30.97 -30.79 -3.27
N ILE A 62 -30.74 -30.66 -1.96
CA ILE A 62 -30.07 -31.69 -1.15
C ILE A 62 -30.90 -32.98 -1.16
N VAL A 63 -32.20 -32.90 -0.89
CA VAL A 63 -33.08 -34.08 -0.87
C VAL A 63 -33.15 -34.74 -2.24
N LYS A 64 -33.30 -33.96 -3.32
CA LYS A 64 -33.28 -34.47 -4.70
C LYS A 64 -31.98 -35.19 -5.04
N ASN A 65 -30.85 -34.58 -4.71
CA ASN A 65 -29.53 -35.17 -4.97
C ASN A 65 -29.28 -36.43 -4.12
N SER A 66 -29.74 -36.45 -2.87
CA SER A 66 -29.68 -37.65 -2.01
C SER A 66 -30.55 -38.77 -2.57
N LEU A 67 -31.78 -38.48 -3.03
CA LEU A 67 -32.64 -39.46 -3.70
C LEU A 67 -31.96 -40.04 -4.96
N ALA A 68 -31.40 -39.19 -5.82
CA ALA A 68 -30.67 -39.65 -7.01
C ALA A 68 -29.41 -40.47 -6.66
N SER A 69 -28.69 -40.09 -5.60
CA SER A 69 -27.53 -40.83 -5.08
C SER A 69 -27.94 -42.22 -4.60
N LEU A 70 -29.03 -42.33 -3.83
CA LEU A 70 -29.58 -43.61 -3.37
C LEU A 70 -30.03 -44.49 -4.54
N ALA A 71 -30.65 -43.90 -5.56
CA ALA A 71 -30.99 -44.58 -6.80
C ALA A 71 -29.75 -45.23 -7.47
N SER A 72 -28.60 -44.56 -7.43
CA SER A 72 -27.36 -45.04 -8.05
C SER A 72 -26.53 -46.01 -7.18
N ARG A 73 -26.65 -45.92 -5.85
CA ARG A 73 -25.87 -46.74 -4.91
C ARG A 73 -26.59 -48.03 -4.57
N SER A 74 -26.07 -49.15 -5.09
CA SER A 74 -26.53 -50.52 -4.82
C SER A 74 -26.22 -51.03 -3.39
N VAL A 75 -26.01 -50.15 -2.40
CA VAL A 75 -25.51 -50.55 -1.08
C VAL A 75 -26.68 -50.95 -0.19
N GLY A 76 -27.24 -52.14 -0.43
CA GLY A 76 -27.87 -53.04 0.55
C GLY A 76 -29.00 -52.53 1.47
N GLN A 77 -29.46 -51.28 1.36
CA GLN A 77 -30.42 -50.68 2.30
C GLN A 77 -31.85 -50.66 1.77
N LEU A 78 -32.06 -50.67 0.45
CA LEU A 78 -33.41 -50.68 -0.14
C LEU A 78 -33.62 -51.88 -1.10
N PRO A 79 -34.83 -52.46 -1.13
CA PRO A 79 -35.26 -53.41 -2.16
C PRO A 79 -35.02 -52.89 -3.59
N ALA A 80 -34.71 -53.79 -4.52
CA ALA A 80 -34.40 -53.45 -5.91
C ALA A 80 -35.55 -52.69 -6.60
N ASP A 81 -36.79 -53.12 -6.34
CA ASP A 81 -38.00 -52.52 -6.91
C ASP A 81 -38.17 -51.04 -6.48
N LEU A 82 -37.90 -50.75 -5.20
CA LEU A 82 -37.92 -49.38 -4.67
C LEU A 82 -36.80 -48.51 -5.25
N GLN A 83 -35.63 -49.09 -5.56
CA GLN A 83 -34.53 -48.33 -6.19
C GLN A 83 -34.88 -47.91 -7.62
N GLU A 84 -35.59 -48.74 -8.36
CA GLU A 84 -36.05 -48.43 -9.71
C GLU A 84 -37.09 -47.31 -9.70
N VAL A 85 -38.07 -47.41 -8.80
CA VAL A 85 -39.08 -46.34 -8.58
C VAL A 85 -38.41 -45.02 -8.18
N ILE A 86 -37.42 -45.04 -7.28
CA ILE A 86 -36.67 -43.83 -6.90
C ILE A 86 -35.89 -43.25 -8.09
N ARG A 87 -35.35 -44.07 -9.01
CA ARG A 87 -34.68 -43.57 -10.23
C ARG A 87 -35.66 -42.85 -11.14
N ILE A 88 -36.85 -43.41 -11.33
CA ILE A 88 -37.88 -42.84 -12.18
C ILE A 88 -38.41 -41.54 -11.57
N VAL A 89 -38.75 -41.54 -10.29
CA VAL A 89 -39.22 -40.35 -9.55
C VAL A 89 -38.15 -39.25 -9.50
N SER A 90 -36.87 -39.60 -9.29
CA SER A 90 -35.78 -38.60 -9.33
C SER A 90 -35.58 -38.00 -10.72
N ALA A 91 -35.73 -38.78 -11.80
CA ALA A 91 -35.70 -38.28 -13.16
C ALA A 91 -36.88 -37.33 -13.47
N LEU A 92 -38.07 -37.61 -12.90
CA LEU A 92 -39.23 -36.71 -12.96
C LEU A 92 -38.96 -35.39 -12.21
N LEU A 93 -38.40 -35.47 -10.99
CA LEU A 93 -38.06 -34.29 -10.17
C LEU A 93 -36.96 -33.39 -10.78
N ASP A 94 -36.11 -33.96 -11.62
CA ASP A 94 -35.10 -33.25 -12.42
C ASP A 94 -35.68 -32.64 -13.72
N GLY A 95 -36.94 -32.94 -14.04
CA GLY A 95 -37.60 -32.48 -15.27
C GLY A 95 -37.09 -33.18 -16.55
N ARG A 96 -36.55 -34.39 -16.42
CA ARG A 96 -36.09 -35.20 -17.57
C ARG A 96 -37.22 -35.97 -18.24
N ILE A 97 -38.37 -36.04 -17.60
CA ILE A 97 -39.60 -36.70 -18.08
C ILE A 97 -40.62 -35.59 -18.39
N SER A 98 -41.35 -35.74 -19.51
CA SER A 98 -42.36 -34.76 -19.95
C SER A 98 -43.54 -34.72 -18.97
N GLU A 99 -44.20 -33.57 -18.81
CA GLU A 99 -45.38 -33.47 -17.94
C GLU A 99 -46.56 -34.33 -18.41
N GLU A 100 -46.56 -34.74 -19.68
CA GLU A 100 -47.57 -35.64 -20.27
C GLU A 100 -47.45 -37.08 -19.75
N ASP A 101 -46.25 -37.52 -19.36
CA ASP A 101 -46.00 -38.87 -18.82
C ASP A 101 -46.27 -38.96 -17.31
N ARG A 102 -46.70 -37.86 -16.69
CA ARG A 102 -46.93 -37.78 -15.23
C ARG A 102 -48.10 -38.63 -14.77
N GLU A 103 -49.12 -38.79 -15.61
CA GLU A 103 -50.31 -39.63 -15.33
C GLU A 103 -49.94 -41.12 -15.31
N ILE A 104 -48.94 -41.53 -16.10
CA ILE A 104 -48.47 -42.92 -16.17
C ILE A 104 -47.63 -43.27 -14.93
N LEU A 105 -46.98 -42.27 -14.34
CA LEU A 105 -46.07 -42.41 -13.20
C LEU A 105 -46.77 -42.22 -11.84
N GLU A 106 -48.09 -42.04 -11.84
CA GLU A 106 -48.86 -41.82 -10.60
C GLU A 106 -48.77 -43.05 -9.67
N ASP A 107 -48.84 -44.26 -10.22
CA ASP A 107 -48.69 -45.53 -9.49
C ASP A 107 -47.30 -45.65 -8.83
N ASP A 108 -46.24 -45.25 -9.54
CA ASP A 108 -44.86 -45.26 -9.02
C ASP A 108 -44.67 -44.24 -7.88
N VAL A 109 -45.33 -43.07 -7.99
CA VAL A 109 -45.33 -42.05 -6.95
C VAL A 109 -46.11 -42.53 -5.71
N GLU A 110 -47.25 -43.17 -5.89
CA GLU A 110 -48.05 -43.73 -4.79
C GLU A 110 -47.28 -44.83 -4.06
N TYR A 111 -46.66 -45.76 -4.80
CA TYR A 111 -45.81 -46.81 -4.22
C TYR A 111 -44.61 -46.26 -3.42
N LEU A 112 -44.00 -45.17 -3.89
CA LEU A 112 -42.94 -44.48 -3.16
C LEU A 112 -43.46 -43.81 -1.86
N LEU A 113 -44.65 -43.22 -1.91
CA LEU A 113 -45.28 -42.60 -0.74
C LEU A 113 -45.68 -43.65 0.32
N GLU A 114 -46.18 -44.81 -0.10
CA GLU A 114 -46.46 -45.93 0.79
C GLU A 114 -45.20 -46.45 1.49
N ASN A 115 -44.05 -46.42 0.79
CA ASN A 115 -42.76 -46.84 1.29
C ASN A 115 -41.86 -45.67 1.72
N ALA A 116 -42.44 -44.53 2.09
CA ALA A 116 -41.67 -43.32 2.39
C ALA A 116 -40.75 -43.48 3.63
N GLN A 117 -41.13 -44.29 4.62
CA GLN A 117 -40.35 -44.47 5.84
C GLN A 117 -38.95 -45.07 5.59
N PRO A 118 -38.79 -46.24 4.93
CA PRO A 118 -37.46 -46.79 4.64
C PRO A 118 -36.62 -45.88 3.73
N VAL A 119 -37.26 -45.14 2.82
CA VAL A 119 -36.58 -44.13 1.98
C VAL A 119 -36.02 -43.00 2.86
N ASN A 120 -36.81 -42.48 3.79
CA ASN A 120 -36.39 -41.42 4.70
C ASN A 120 -35.26 -41.85 5.64
N GLU A 121 -35.30 -43.08 6.15
CA GLU A 121 -34.23 -43.65 6.97
C GLU A 121 -32.93 -43.74 6.16
N ALA A 122 -32.98 -44.25 4.92
CA ALA A 122 -31.82 -44.32 4.05
C ALA A 122 -31.24 -42.94 3.69
N ILE A 123 -32.10 -41.97 3.33
CA ILE A 123 -31.67 -40.57 3.09
C ILE A 123 -30.98 -40.01 4.33
N SER A 124 -31.57 -40.22 5.51
CA SER A 124 -31.00 -39.71 6.77
C SER A 124 -29.62 -40.30 7.04
N THR A 125 -29.43 -41.62 6.84
CA THR A 125 -28.11 -42.25 7.01
C THR A 125 -27.07 -41.78 6.00
N ASP A 126 -27.46 -41.53 4.74
CA ASP A 126 -26.55 -40.97 3.72
C ASP A 126 -26.18 -39.51 4.05
N LEU A 127 -27.15 -38.71 4.49
CA LEU A 127 -26.92 -37.33 4.93
C LEU A 127 -26.01 -37.27 6.17
N GLU A 128 -26.19 -38.17 7.14
CA GLU A 128 -25.29 -38.28 8.28
C GLU A 128 -23.88 -38.70 7.85
N SER A 129 -23.76 -39.69 6.97
CA SER A 129 -22.47 -40.15 6.43
C SER A 129 -21.74 -39.03 5.69
N THR A 130 -22.45 -38.27 4.85
CA THR A 130 -21.88 -37.14 4.12
C THR A 130 -21.52 -35.98 5.04
N ALA A 131 -22.35 -35.66 6.04
CA ALA A 131 -22.04 -34.65 7.05
C ALA A 131 -20.76 -34.99 7.83
N ILE A 132 -20.58 -36.25 8.25
CA ILE A 132 -19.37 -36.72 8.93
C ILE A 132 -18.14 -36.60 8.02
N LYS A 133 -18.26 -36.98 6.74
CA LYS A 133 -17.16 -36.83 5.76
C LYS A 133 -16.80 -35.36 5.52
N LEU A 134 -17.78 -34.48 5.42
CA LEU A 134 -17.56 -33.03 5.32
C LEU A 134 -16.87 -32.49 6.58
N ALA A 135 -17.30 -32.91 7.76
CA ALA A 135 -16.65 -32.55 9.02
C ALA A 135 -15.18 -33.04 9.08
N ALA A 136 -14.88 -34.20 8.50
CA ALA A 136 -13.53 -34.72 8.37
C ALA A 136 -12.66 -33.91 7.40
N ILE A 137 -13.22 -33.43 6.28
CA ILE A 137 -12.51 -32.58 5.32
C ILE A 137 -12.20 -31.22 5.92
N VAL A 138 -13.17 -30.59 6.59
CA VAL A 138 -13.00 -29.27 7.20
C VAL A 138 -12.01 -29.31 8.37
N ASN A 139 -12.06 -30.38 9.18
CA ASN A 139 -11.16 -30.59 10.32
C ASN A 139 -10.12 -31.67 10.01
N ALA A 140 -9.34 -31.49 8.95
CA ALA A 140 -8.25 -32.37 8.58
C ALA A 140 -7.13 -32.34 9.66
N GLY A 141 -7.32 -33.05 10.77
CA GLY A 141 -6.37 -33.14 11.87
C GLY A 141 -6.97 -33.36 13.26
N SER A 142 -8.26 -33.05 13.48
CA SER A 142 -8.91 -33.17 14.79
C SER A 142 -10.02 -34.23 14.77
N LYS A 143 -9.88 -35.28 15.59
CA LYS A 143 -10.95 -36.26 15.87
C LYS A 143 -11.59 -35.87 17.21
N PRO A 144 -12.93 -35.93 17.39
CA PRO A 144 -13.93 -36.60 16.55
C PRO A 144 -14.64 -35.70 15.52
N HIS A 145 -15.09 -36.32 14.43
CA HIS A 145 -15.86 -35.68 13.36
C HIS A 145 -17.37 -35.87 13.64
N SER A 146 -17.97 -34.94 14.38
CA SER A 146 -19.41 -34.93 14.65
C SER A 146 -20.14 -33.97 13.70
N SER A 147 -21.40 -34.26 13.36
CA SER A 147 -22.25 -33.34 12.60
C SER A 147 -22.50 -32.03 13.36
N GLU A 148 -22.49 -32.07 14.69
CA GLU A 148 -22.72 -30.91 15.55
C GLU A 148 -21.54 -29.91 15.53
N SER A 149 -20.30 -30.40 15.31
CA SER A 149 -19.12 -29.52 15.17
C SER A 149 -19.05 -28.81 13.82
N LEU A 150 -19.83 -29.24 12.82
CA LEU A 150 -19.88 -28.60 11.51
C LEU A 150 -20.57 -27.23 11.56
N SER A 151 -21.62 -27.09 12.37
CA SER A 151 -22.32 -25.80 12.54
C SER A 151 -21.43 -24.74 13.21
N THR A 152 -20.71 -25.15 14.27
CA THR A 152 -19.80 -24.26 14.99
C THR A 152 -18.58 -23.89 14.15
N THR A 153 -18.02 -24.81 13.38
CA THR A 153 -16.90 -24.51 12.46
C THR A 153 -17.33 -23.63 11.29
N ILE A 154 -18.54 -23.80 10.75
CA ILE A 154 -19.05 -22.89 9.72
C ILE A 154 -19.19 -21.47 10.27
N SER A 155 -19.73 -21.31 11.48
CA SER A 155 -19.90 -19.97 12.06
C SER A 155 -18.55 -19.30 12.34
N THR A 156 -17.55 -20.05 12.84
CA THR A 156 -16.20 -19.51 13.05
C THR A 156 -15.49 -19.17 11.74
N LEU A 157 -15.65 -19.99 10.69
CA LEU A 157 -15.09 -19.68 9.36
C LEU A 157 -15.77 -18.47 8.74
N GLN A 158 -17.08 -18.31 8.93
CA GLN A 158 -17.80 -17.12 8.48
C GLN A 158 -17.31 -15.86 9.20
N THR A 159 -17.16 -15.89 10.53
CA THR A 159 -16.64 -14.75 11.27
C THR A 159 -15.21 -14.41 10.84
N LEU A 160 -14.32 -15.41 10.72
CA LEU A 160 -12.96 -15.22 10.25
C LEU A 160 -12.91 -14.65 8.82
N THR A 161 -13.77 -15.13 7.92
CA THR A 161 -13.87 -14.61 6.55
C THR A 161 -14.33 -13.15 6.54
N THR A 162 -15.29 -12.79 7.39
CA THR A 162 -15.73 -11.39 7.51
C THR A 162 -14.64 -10.49 8.10
N GLN A 163 -13.92 -10.99 9.11
CA GLN A 163 -12.82 -10.26 9.75
C GLN A 163 -11.67 -10.03 8.78
N THR A 164 -11.16 -11.07 8.12
CA THR A 164 -10.08 -10.96 7.13
C THR A 164 -10.46 -10.05 5.96
N ARG A 165 -11.72 -10.09 5.51
CA ARG A 165 -12.20 -9.16 4.47
C ARG A 165 -12.18 -7.70 4.95
N ASN A 166 -12.52 -7.44 6.21
CA ASN A 166 -12.43 -6.10 6.78
C ASN A 166 -10.96 -5.64 6.91
N GLU A 167 -10.07 -6.52 7.36
CA GLU A 167 -8.62 -6.25 7.46
C GLU A 167 -7.99 -5.97 6.09
N ILE A 168 -8.38 -6.70 5.04
CA ILE A 168 -7.92 -6.42 3.67
C ILE A 168 -8.42 -5.03 3.21
N SER A 169 -9.67 -4.68 3.54
CA SER A 169 -10.20 -3.37 3.19
C SER A 169 -9.45 -2.24 3.91
N THR A 170 -9.15 -2.40 5.20
CA THR A 170 -8.41 -1.38 5.98
C THR A 170 -6.98 -1.22 5.48
N THR A 171 -6.26 -2.34 5.27
CA THR A 171 -4.89 -2.32 4.73
C THR A 171 -4.83 -1.68 3.33
N HIS A 172 -5.79 -1.98 2.46
CA HIS A 172 -5.88 -1.33 1.15
C HIS A 172 -6.07 0.19 1.26
N THR A 173 -6.90 0.66 2.19
CA THR A 173 -7.05 2.11 2.42
C THR A 173 -5.77 2.75 2.98
N ALA A 174 -5.04 2.07 3.85
CA ALA A 174 -3.76 2.56 4.36
C ALA A 174 -2.70 2.67 3.25
N LEU A 175 -2.60 1.65 2.39
CA LEU A 175 -1.67 1.63 1.26
C LEU A 175 -1.96 2.76 0.26
N THR A 176 -3.22 2.94 -0.11
CA THR A 176 -3.62 4.02 -1.03
C THR A 176 -3.31 5.40 -0.46
N ASN A 177 -3.54 5.63 0.84
CA ASN A 177 -3.14 6.87 1.50
C ASN A 177 -1.62 7.08 1.44
N LEU A 178 -0.83 6.06 1.78
CA LEU A 178 0.64 6.11 1.71
C LEU A 178 1.13 6.40 0.29
N HIS A 179 0.52 5.77 -0.72
CA HIS A 179 0.85 6.05 -2.12
C HIS A 179 0.60 7.52 -2.49
N THR A 180 -0.52 8.10 -2.03
CA THR A 180 -0.80 9.52 -2.28
C THR A 180 0.19 10.46 -1.58
N THR A 181 0.64 10.12 -0.37
CA THR A 181 1.64 10.94 0.33
C THR A 181 3.00 10.85 -0.36
N ILE A 182 3.45 9.66 -0.75
CA ILE A 182 4.70 9.48 -1.52
C ILE A 182 4.63 10.23 -2.86
N SER A 183 3.52 10.11 -3.59
CA SER A 183 3.36 10.81 -4.86
C SER A 183 3.42 12.34 -4.67
N SER A 184 2.79 12.86 -3.62
CA SER A 184 2.83 14.28 -3.27
C SER A 184 4.23 14.75 -2.87
N THR A 185 4.97 13.98 -2.07
CA THR A 185 6.34 14.35 -1.66
C THR A 185 7.30 14.29 -2.84
N HIS A 186 7.15 13.31 -3.72
CA HIS A 186 7.94 13.21 -4.95
C HIS A 186 7.69 14.40 -5.89
N ALA A 187 6.43 14.85 -6.03
CA ALA A 187 6.11 16.04 -6.81
C ALA A 187 6.79 17.30 -6.24
N LEU A 188 6.75 17.49 -4.92
CA LEU A 188 7.42 18.62 -4.25
C LEU A 188 8.95 18.56 -4.39
N LEU A 189 9.53 17.37 -4.28
CA LEU A 189 10.97 17.16 -4.47
C LEU A 189 11.37 17.55 -5.90
N LEU A 190 10.66 17.04 -6.91
CA LEU A 190 10.92 17.39 -8.31
C LEU A 190 10.78 18.90 -8.55
N GLU A 191 9.75 19.54 -8.01
CA GLU A 191 9.57 20.98 -8.13
C GLU A 191 10.75 21.74 -7.50
N SER A 192 11.19 21.35 -6.30
CA SER A 192 12.33 21.98 -5.63
C SER A 192 13.64 21.76 -6.39
N LEU A 193 13.84 20.58 -6.98
CA LEU A 193 15.02 20.24 -7.76
C LEU A 193 15.05 21.04 -9.07
N VAL A 194 13.91 21.13 -9.76
CA VAL A 194 13.79 21.98 -10.96
C VAL A 194 14.10 23.43 -10.60
N ARG A 195 13.52 23.96 -9.52
CA ARG A 195 13.78 25.33 -9.06
C ARG A 195 15.24 25.55 -8.67
N ALA A 196 15.89 24.58 -8.04
CA ALA A 196 17.31 24.65 -7.71
C ALA A 196 18.19 24.63 -8.97
N LEU A 197 17.88 23.80 -9.97
CA LEU A 197 18.59 23.79 -11.25
C LEU A 197 18.39 25.12 -12.01
N GLU A 198 17.17 25.64 -12.02
CA GLU A 198 16.85 26.94 -12.59
C GLU A 198 17.62 28.08 -11.91
N GLN A 199 17.83 28.02 -10.59
CA GLN A 199 18.57 29.06 -9.87
C GLN A 199 20.09 28.94 -10.00
N THR A 200 20.62 27.72 -9.94
CA THR A 200 22.07 27.47 -9.83
C THR A 200 22.77 27.28 -11.17
N VAL A 201 22.12 26.61 -12.13
CA VAL A 201 22.72 26.29 -13.43
C VAL A 201 22.23 27.26 -14.50
N HIS A 202 20.92 27.57 -14.49
CA HIS A 202 20.28 28.39 -15.53
C HIS A 202 19.88 29.80 -15.04
N GLY A 203 20.24 30.16 -13.82
CA GLY A 203 19.71 31.35 -13.15
C GLY A 203 20.35 32.64 -13.63
N VAL A 204 19.63 33.76 -13.45
CA VAL A 204 20.18 35.11 -13.66
C VAL A 204 21.38 35.35 -12.75
N VAL A 205 21.38 34.78 -11.54
CA VAL A 205 22.50 34.88 -10.59
C VAL A 205 23.74 34.16 -11.11
N ALA A 206 23.63 32.90 -11.56
CA ALA A 206 24.76 32.15 -12.13
C ALA A 206 25.30 32.80 -13.42
N ARG A 207 24.40 33.29 -14.29
CA ARG A 207 24.78 34.04 -15.48
C ARG A 207 25.43 35.38 -15.14
N GLY A 208 24.93 36.09 -14.12
CA GLY A 208 25.48 37.35 -13.65
C GLY A 208 26.86 37.23 -12.98
N THR A 209 27.07 36.19 -12.17
CA THR A 209 28.40 35.91 -11.58
C THR A 209 29.40 35.53 -12.66
N ARG A 210 28.99 34.73 -13.65
CA ARG A 210 29.83 34.41 -14.82
C ARG A 210 30.20 35.66 -15.63
N ALA A 211 29.22 36.48 -16.01
CA ALA A 211 29.47 37.71 -16.76
C ALA A 211 30.38 38.68 -15.99
N ARG A 212 30.21 38.78 -14.66
CA ARG A 212 31.08 39.62 -13.81
C ARG A 212 32.51 39.07 -13.74
N ALA A 213 32.68 37.75 -13.65
CA ALA A 213 34.00 37.12 -13.67
C ALA A 213 34.70 37.32 -15.03
N GLU A 214 33.98 37.13 -16.15
CA GLU A 214 34.48 37.38 -17.50
C GLU A 214 34.88 38.86 -17.67
N HIS A 215 34.06 39.80 -17.20
CA HIS A 215 34.40 41.23 -17.21
C HIS A 215 35.68 41.52 -16.40
N LEU A 216 35.78 41.04 -15.16
CA LEU A 216 36.99 41.24 -14.35
C LEU A 216 38.24 40.61 -15.00
N ALA A 217 38.10 39.46 -15.66
CA ALA A 217 39.18 38.84 -16.41
C ALA A 217 39.63 39.70 -17.61
N THR A 218 38.69 40.30 -18.35
CA THR A 218 39.03 41.23 -19.45
C THR A 218 39.71 42.50 -18.94
N VAL A 219 39.27 43.04 -17.81
CA VAL A 219 39.91 44.20 -17.16
C VAL A 219 41.33 43.84 -16.71
N ALA A 220 41.52 42.70 -16.06
CA ALA A 220 42.83 42.24 -15.62
C ALA A 220 43.79 42.08 -16.81
N ARG A 221 43.34 41.47 -17.92
CA ARG A 221 44.12 41.34 -19.15
C ARG A 221 44.44 42.70 -19.78
N GLY A 222 43.48 43.65 -19.76
CA GLY A 222 43.71 45.01 -20.22
C GLY A 222 44.75 45.75 -19.36
N MET A 223 44.72 45.57 -18.05
CA MET A 223 45.72 46.11 -17.13
C MET A 223 47.09 45.45 -17.33
N GLU A 224 47.15 44.14 -17.53
CA GLU A 224 48.38 43.40 -17.85
C GLU A 224 49.02 43.94 -19.14
N LEU A 225 48.24 44.08 -20.21
CA LEU A 225 48.71 44.68 -21.46
C LEU A 225 49.18 46.12 -21.26
N LYS A 226 48.44 46.93 -20.49
CA LYS A 226 48.84 48.31 -20.17
C LYS A 226 50.16 48.36 -19.41
N VAL A 227 50.34 47.50 -18.40
CA VAL A 227 51.60 47.38 -17.66
C VAL A 227 52.73 46.92 -18.59
N GLY A 228 52.46 45.97 -19.50
CA GLY A 228 53.43 45.55 -20.52
C GLY A 228 53.86 46.69 -21.45
N ILE A 229 52.92 47.49 -21.94
CA ILE A 229 53.22 48.69 -22.75
C ILE A 229 54.01 49.70 -21.94
N LEU A 230 53.61 49.97 -20.70
CA LEU A 230 54.33 50.89 -19.82
C LEU A 230 55.77 50.41 -19.57
N ALA A 231 55.96 49.13 -19.28
CA ALA A 231 57.29 48.53 -19.10
C ALA A 231 58.14 48.65 -20.38
N ALA A 232 57.57 48.34 -21.55
CA ALA A 232 58.28 48.49 -22.84
C ALA A 232 58.61 49.96 -23.15
N SER A 233 57.68 50.89 -22.88
CA SER A 233 57.89 52.33 -23.08
C SER A 233 58.91 52.90 -22.09
N ALA A 234 58.90 52.46 -20.82
CA ALA A 234 59.89 52.82 -19.82
C ALA A 234 61.26 52.25 -20.16
N SER A 235 61.33 51.04 -20.71
CA SER A 235 62.57 50.46 -21.24
C SER A 235 63.10 51.23 -22.45
N SER A 236 62.20 51.76 -23.30
CA SER A 236 62.55 52.60 -24.44
C SER A 236 62.97 54.02 -24.03
N LEU A 237 62.42 54.57 -22.94
CA LEU A 237 62.81 55.85 -22.35
C LEU A 237 64.06 55.74 -21.45
N SER A 238 64.30 54.57 -20.85
CA SER A 238 65.56 54.18 -20.17
C SER A 238 66.62 53.69 -21.17
N GLY A 239 66.43 53.99 -22.46
CA GLY A 239 67.50 54.03 -23.44
C GLY A 239 68.47 55.16 -23.11
N LYS A 240 69.43 54.87 -22.23
CA LYS A 240 70.58 55.71 -21.82
C LYS A 240 70.26 56.90 -20.91
N GLY A 241 70.43 56.69 -19.61
CA GLY A 241 71.37 57.54 -18.87
C GLY A 241 70.87 58.45 -17.75
N ASN A 242 69.64 58.32 -17.23
CA ASN A 242 69.28 59.02 -15.98
C ASN A 242 68.09 58.33 -15.29
N GLU A 243 68.36 57.28 -14.50
CA GLU A 243 67.38 56.71 -13.59
C GLU A 243 67.47 57.43 -12.24
N ASP A 244 66.39 58.11 -11.84
CA ASP A 244 66.32 58.89 -10.60
C ASP A 244 66.36 57.93 -9.38
N PRO A 245 67.40 57.95 -8.52
CA PRO A 245 67.60 56.94 -7.47
C PRO A 245 66.46 56.90 -6.45
N LYS A 246 65.74 58.02 -6.27
CA LYS A 246 64.56 58.11 -5.39
C LYS A 246 63.38 57.32 -5.93
N LEU A 247 63.22 57.27 -7.26
CA LEU A 247 62.15 56.51 -7.90
C LEU A 247 62.40 55.00 -7.77
N GLN A 248 63.65 54.57 -7.92
CA GLN A 248 64.05 53.18 -7.76
C GLN A 248 63.85 52.70 -6.32
N GLU A 249 64.17 53.54 -5.34
CA GLU A 249 63.89 53.26 -3.94
C GLU A 249 62.38 53.18 -3.64
N ALA A 250 61.58 54.10 -4.21
CA ALA A 250 60.13 54.09 -4.06
C ALA A 250 59.47 52.86 -4.70
N MET A 251 59.93 52.44 -5.88
CA MET A 251 59.49 51.21 -6.55
C MET A 251 59.87 49.98 -5.73
N GLY A 252 61.09 49.90 -5.21
CA GLY A 252 61.52 48.80 -4.32
C GLY A 252 60.68 48.72 -3.04
N ARG A 253 60.33 49.87 -2.45
CA ARG A 253 59.40 49.93 -1.30
C ARG A 253 57.99 49.42 -1.69
N TYR A 254 57.49 49.80 -2.88
CA TYR A 254 56.19 49.36 -3.36
C TYR A 254 56.15 47.86 -3.70
N GLU A 255 57.21 47.32 -4.31
CA GLU A 255 57.35 45.88 -4.55
C GLU A 255 57.36 45.08 -3.25
N ASN A 256 58.08 45.58 -2.24
CA ASN A 256 58.11 44.95 -0.91
C ASN A 256 56.73 45.01 -0.23
N HIS A 257 56.00 46.12 -0.37
CA HIS A 257 54.63 46.25 0.12
C HIS A 257 53.68 45.26 -0.57
N LEU A 258 53.69 45.20 -1.91
CA LEU A 258 52.87 44.24 -2.67
C LEU A 258 53.20 42.80 -2.31
N ARG A 259 54.49 42.46 -2.18
CA ARG A 259 54.92 41.12 -1.74
C ARG A 259 54.38 40.78 -0.34
N GLY A 260 54.41 41.77 0.56
CA GLY A 260 53.77 41.69 1.88
C GLY A 260 52.28 41.40 1.77
N GLU A 261 51.52 42.19 1.02
CA GLU A 261 50.08 41.98 0.84
C GLU A 261 49.74 40.63 0.21
N PHE A 262 50.48 40.20 -0.81
CA PHE A 262 50.31 38.87 -1.42
C PHE A 262 50.55 37.74 -0.41
N SER A 263 51.58 37.87 0.42
CA SER A 263 51.85 36.87 1.47
C SER A 263 50.74 36.83 2.52
N ALA A 264 50.19 38.00 2.91
CA ALA A 264 49.08 38.11 3.83
C ALA A 264 47.78 37.52 3.25
N LEU A 265 47.48 37.79 1.98
CA LEU A 265 46.34 37.20 1.27
C LEU A 265 46.44 35.68 1.17
N ARG A 266 47.62 35.14 0.84
CA ARG A 266 47.85 33.69 0.85
C ARG A 266 47.75 33.06 2.24
N ALA A 267 48.12 33.78 3.29
CA ALA A 267 47.93 33.31 4.66
C ALA A 267 46.43 33.24 5.00
N ARG A 268 45.67 34.28 4.65
CA ARG A 268 44.22 34.33 4.85
C ARG A 268 43.46 33.27 4.04
N GLU A 269 43.90 32.98 2.82
CA GLU A 269 43.35 31.89 2.01
C GLU A 269 43.56 30.52 2.69
N ARG A 270 44.76 30.27 3.23
CA ARG A 270 45.06 29.03 3.96
C ARG A 270 44.22 28.91 5.22
N GLU A 271 44.08 29.98 5.99
CA GLU A 271 43.22 30.03 7.18
C GLU A 271 41.75 29.75 6.85
N GLY A 272 41.23 30.36 5.78
CA GLY A 272 39.87 30.11 5.31
C GLY A 272 39.64 28.66 4.89
N LYS A 273 40.62 28.04 4.21
CA LYS A 273 40.56 26.62 3.85
C LYS A 273 40.65 25.70 5.07
N ALA A 274 41.43 26.05 6.08
CA ALA A 274 41.53 25.29 7.33
C ALA A 274 40.20 25.31 8.10
N ARG A 275 39.60 26.49 8.30
CA ARG A 275 38.29 26.61 8.96
C ARG A 275 37.21 25.82 8.23
N LYS A 276 37.22 25.83 6.89
CA LYS A 276 36.27 25.03 6.11
C LYS A 276 36.38 23.54 6.43
N ARG A 277 37.60 23.00 6.56
CA ARG A 277 37.82 21.59 6.92
C ARG A 277 37.34 21.27 8.33
N GLU A 278 37.61 22.15 9.29
CA GLU A 278 37.13 21.98 10.66
C GLU A 278 35.60 21.88 10.73
N TYR A 279 34.87 22.68 9.94
CA TYR A 279 33.41 22.56 9.86
C TYR A 279 32.94 21.26 9.19
N GLU A 280 33.66 20.76 8.19
CA GLU A 280 33.36 19.48 7.54
C GLU A 280 33.58 18.31 8.53
N ASP A 281 34.69 18.31 9.26
CA ASP A 281 35.03 17.27 10.25
C ASP A 281 34.04 17.23 11.44
N VAL A 282 33.64 18.40 11.97
CA VAL A 282 32.64 18.51 13.04
C VAL A 282 31.26 18.02 12.58
N GLY A 283 30.89 18.30 11.32
CA GLY A 283 29.66 17.78 10.72
C GLY A 283 29.65 16.26 10.63
N ASP A 284 30.77 15.67 10.22
CA ASP A 284 30.93 14.22 10.07
C ASP A 284 30.92 13.48 11.42
N GLU A 285 31.59 14.00 12.46
CA GLU A 285 31.54 13.41 13.80
C GLU A 285 30.15 13.49 14.43
N TYR A 286 29.46 14.63 14.28
CA TYR A 286 28.10 14.80 14.77
C TYR A 286 27.13 13.81 14.10
N MET A 287 27.22 13.65 12.77
CA MET A 287 26.42 12.69 12.02
C MET A 287 26.73 11.24 12.41
N ARG A 288 28.00 10.89 12.62
CA ARG A 288 28.41 9.54 13.07
C ARG A 288 27.82 9.20 14.44
N ARG A 289 27.82 10.15 15.37
CA ARG A 289 27.27 9.98 16.73
C ARG A 289 25.74 9.90 16.76
N ILE A 290 25.05 10.46 15.76
CA ILE A 290 23.60 10.27 15.57
C ILE A 290 23.33 8.86 15.03
N LEU A 291 24.10 8.40 14.05
CA LEU A 291 23.95 7.06 13.48
C LEU A 291 24.19 5.95 14.50
N GLU A 292 25.17 6.09 15.39
CA GLU A 292 25.41 5.15 16.50
C GLU A 292 24.23 5.09 17.48
N ARG A 293 23.67 6.25 17.85
CA ARG A 293 22.48 6.31 18.71
C ARG A 293 21.26 5.70 18.06
N TYR A 294 21.05 5.97 16.77
CA TYR A 294 19.96 5.36 16.01
C TYR A 294 20.10 3.83 15.95
N ARG A 295 21.32 3.32 15.71
CA ARG A 295 21.61 1.89 15.73
C ARG A 295 21.36 1.26 17.10
N GLY A 296 21.72 1.95 18.19
CA GLY A 296 21.41 1.51 19.55
C GLY A 296 19.91 1.43 19.80
N LEU A 297 19.17 2.47 19.42
CA LEU A 297 17.72 2.52 19.55
C LEU A 297 17.03 1.38 18.78
N CYS A 298 17.48 1.06 17.57
CA CYS A 298 16.93 -0.05 16.79
C CYS A 298 17.13 -1.39 17.49
N LYS A 299 18.29 -1.62 18.12
CA LYS A 299 18.54 -2.85 18.89
C LYS A 299 17.67 -2.93 20.14
N GLU A 300 17.53 -1.84 20.87
CA GLU A 300 16.65 -1.79 22.05
C GLU A 300 15.20 -2.04 21.66
N VAL A 301 14.74 -1.51 20.51
CA VAL A 301 13.40 -1.80 19.98
C VAL A 301 13.25 -3.27 19.63
N GLU A 302 14.22 -3.88 18.95
CA GLU A 302 14.21 -5.32 18.65
C GLU A 302 14.23 -6.19 19.92
N GLU A 303 14.99 -5.80 20.95
CA GLU A 303 15.02 -6.49 22.25
C GLU A 303 13.68 -6.36 22.99
N VAL A 304 13.09 -5.17 23.02
CA VAL A 304 11.78 -4.93 23.65
C VAL A 304 10.67 -5.65 22.90
N GLU A 305 10.69 -5.66 21.56
CA GLU A 305 9.76 -6.46 20.76
C GLU A 305 9.90 -7.96 21.06
N GLY A 306 11.14 -8.45 21.21
CA GLY A 306 11.43 -9.82 21.60
C GLY A 306 10.99 -10.16 23.04
N GLU A 307 11.10 -9.22 23.98
CA GLU A 307 10.61 -9.38 25.35
C GLU A 307 9.09 -9.33 25.42
N ILE A 308 8.43 -8.42 24.70
CA ILE A 308 6.98 -8.35 24.59
C ILE A 308 6.43 -9.64 23.98
N ALA A 309 7.07 -10.19 22.94
CA ALA A 309 6.70 -11.48 22.37
C ALA A 309 6.82 -12.63 23.38
N ARG A 310 7.81 -12.56 24.28
CA ARG A 310 8.06 -13.58 25.31
C ARG A 310 7.09 -13.49 26.49
N VAL A 311 6.76 -12.27 26.92
CA VAL A 311 5.81 -12.00 28.01
C VAL A 311 4.37 -12.21 27.53
N GLY A 312 4.07 -11.86 26.28
CA GLY A 312 2.76 -12.10 25.66
C GLY A 312 2.46 -13.58 25.38
N GLY A 313 3.49 -14.42 25.28
CA GLY A 313 3.35 -15.88 25.11
C GLY A 313 3.33 -16.69 26.41
N GLY A 314 3.51 -16.05 27.57
CA GLY A 314 3.57 -16.71 28.89
C GLY A 314 2.31 -16.58 29.74
N GLY A 315 1.20 -16.13 29.16
CA GLY A 315 -0.08 -15.91 29.82
C GLY A 315 -1.23 -16.66 29.16
N GLU A 316 -1.10 -17.98 28.98
CA GLU A 316 -2.20 -18.95 28.83
C GLU A 316 -1.88 -20.21 29.64
#